data_AF-A0A2E3Y703-F1
#
_entry.id   AF-A0A2E3Y703-F1
#
_cell.length_a   1.000
_cell.length_b   1.000
_cell.length_c   1.000
_cell.angle_alpha   90.00
_cell.angle_beta   90.00
_cell.angle_gamma   90.00
#
_symmetry.space_group_name_H-M   'P 1'
#
loop_
_entity.id
_entity.type
_entity.pdbx_description
1 polymer ?
#
loop_
_entity_poly.entity_id
_entity_poly.type
_entity_poly.pdbx_seq_one_letter_code
_entity_poly.pdbx_strand_id
1 'polypeptide(L)' 'MHPPQTDSVPIRAALPSEVARLSALAISSKAVWGYDDTFMAACRDELTVSRADLELAAFVAESEDRSAHRCGTRCV' A
#
# COMPACT_ATOMS: atom_id res chain seq x y z
N MET A 1 19.47 -10.26 -22.82
CA MET A 1 18.33 -9.33 -22.77
C MET A 1 17.15 -10.11 -22.20
N HIS A 2 16.89 -9.98 -20.90
CA HIS A 2 15.74 -10.59 -20.26
C HIS A 2 14.56 -9.63 -20.47
N PRO A 3 13.39 -10.07 -20.98
CA PRO A 3 12.23 -9.19 -21.07
C PRO A 3 11.85 -8.71 -19.66
N PRO A 4 11.37 -7.47 -19.48
CA PRO A 4 10.83 -7.05 -18.20
C PRO A 4 9.65 -7.97 -17.88
N GLN A 5 9.79 -8.79 -16.84
CA GLN A 5 8.70 -9.59 -16.32
C GLN A 5 7.73 -8.61 -15.66
N THR A 6 6.62 -8.30 -16.33
CA THR A 6 5.53 -7.54 -15.72
C THR A 6 4.76 -8.52 -14.85
N ASP A 7 5.13 -8.63 -13.59
CA ASP A 7 4.28 -9.32 -12.63
C ASP A 7 2.97 -8.56 -12.55
N SER A 8 1.95 -9.15 -13.15
CA SER A 8 0.60 -8.64 -13.04
C SER A 8 0.19 -8.79 -11.57
N VAL A 9 0.16 -7.68 -10.85
CA VAL A 9 -0.34 -7.64 -9.48
C VAL A 9 -1.87 -7.83 -9.54
N PRO A 10 -2.43 -8.92 -8.99
CA PRO A 10 -3.87 -9.13 -9.01
C PRO A 10 -4.60 -8.03 -8.24
N ILE A 11 -5.66 -7.52 -8.86
CA ILE A 11 -6.57 -6.52 -8.25
C ILE A 11 -7.88 -7.23 -7.93
N ARG A 12 -8.34 -7.14 -6.68
CA ARG A 12 -9.61 -7.71 -6.21
C ARG A 12 -10.40 -6.70 -5.38
N ALA A 13 -11.68 -6.97 -5.14
CA ALA A 13 -12.47 -6.17 -4.20
C ALA A 13 -11.88 -6.26 -2.77
N ALA A 14 -11.93 -5.14 -2.05
CA ALA A 14 -11.51 -5.06 -0.66
C ALA A 14 -12.50 -5.79 0.27
N LEU A 15 -11.98 -6.47 1.30
CA LEU A 15 -12.82 -7.14 2.29
C LEU A 15 -13.07 -6.23 3.52
N PRO A 16 -14.25 -6.32 4.17
CA PRO A 16 -14.54 -5.56 5.41
C PRO A 16 -13.59 -5.84 6.57
N SER A 17 -12.91 -7.00 6.58
CA SER A 17 -11.88 -7.33 7.58
C SER A 17 -10.55 -6.61 7.33
N GLU A 18 -10.33 -6.06 6.15
CA GLU A 18 -9.06 -5.44 5.73
C GLU A 18 -9.02 -3.94 6.02
N VAL A 19 -10.13 -3.34 6.43
CA VAL A 19 -10.31 -1.91 6.72
C VAL A 19 -9.18 -1.33 7.59
N ALA A 20 -8.80 -2.04 8.66
CA ALA A 20 -7.72 -1.60 9.55
C ALA A 20 -6.34 -1.59 8.85
N ARG A 21 -6.07 -2.61 8.02
CA ARG A 21 -4.82 -2.70 7.25
C ARG A 21 -4.77 -1.64 6.15
N LEU A 22 -5.88 -1.39 5.47
CA LEU A 22 -5.99 -0.35 4.43
C LEU A 22 -5.81 1.06 5.01
N SER A 23 -6.38 1.31 6.18
CA SER A 23 -6.19 2.58 6.91
C SER A 23 -4.72 2.80 7.29
N ALA A 24 -4.06 1.79 7.85
CA ALA A 24 -2.64 1.86 8.17
C ALA A 24 -1.77 2.08 6.92
N LEU A 25 -2.11 1.42 5.81
CA LEU A 25 -1.45 1.60 4.52
C LEU A 25 -1.62 3.04 4.00
N ALA A 26 -2.84 3.57 4.02
CA ALA A 26 -3.11 4.95 3.60
C ALA A 26 -2.30 5.98 4.41
N ILE A 27 -2.25 5.82 5.73
CA ILE A 27 -1.46 6.67 6.63
C ILE A 27 0.03 6.56 6.29
N SER A 28 0.58 5.35 6.20
CA SER A 28 2.00 5.15 5.88
C SER A 28 2.39 5.70 4.49
N SER A 29 1.49 5.59 3.50
CA SER A 29 1.70 6.10 2.16
C SER A 29 1.66 7.63 2.06
N LYS A 30 1.10 8.32 3.06
CA LYS A 30 1.06 9.78 3.14
C LYS A 30 2.13 10.36 4.07
N ALA A 31 2.56 9.61 5.08
CA ALA A 31 3.64 10.00 5.98
C ALA A 31 4.98 10.27 5.26
N VAL A 32 5.26 9.56 4.16
CA VAL A 32 6.49 9.73 3.37
C VAL A 32 6.61 11.08 2.66
N TRP A 33 5.58 11.93 2.71
CA TRP A 33 5.62 13.27 2.13
C TRP A 33 6.24 14.32 3.06
N GLY A 34 6.71 13.91 4.25
CA GLY A 34 7.38 14.80 5.21
C GLY A 34 6.41 15.67 6.02
N TYR A 35 5.15 15.25 6.13
CA TYR A 35 4.19 15.86 7.05
C TYR A 35 4.60 15.59 8.50
N ASP A 36 4.43 16.59 9.36
CA ASP A 36 4.67 16.43 10.79
C ASP A 36 3.61 15.52 11.45
N ASP A 37 3.96 14.96 12.60
CA ASP A 37 3.09 14.02 13.33
C ASP A 37 1.76 14.65 13.76
N THR A 38 1.72 15.98 13.98
CA THR A 38 0.50 16.67 14.40
C THR A 38 -0.47 16.80 13.24
N PHE A 39 0.03 17.13 12.06
CA PHE A 39 -0.74 17.15 10.82
C PHE A 39 -1.24 15.73 10.47
N MET A 40 -0.38 14.73 10.57
CA MET A 40 -0.76 13.33 10.34
C MET A 40 -1.82 12.85 11.35
N ALA A 41 -1.76 13.29 12.61
CA ALA A 41 -2.76 12.99 13.62
C ALA A 41 -4.11 13.67 13.32
N ALA A 42 -4.10 14.91 12.82
CA ALA A 42 -5.31 15.62 12.41
C ALA A 42 -5.99 14.96 11.20
N CYS A 43 -5.20 14.46 10.25
CA CYS A 43 -5.72 13.74 9.08
C CYS A 43 -6.11 12.28 9.37
N ARG A 44 -5.93 11.77 10.60
CA ARG A 44 -6.15 10.36 10.93
C ARG A 44 -7.58 9.90 10.63
N ASP A 45 -8.58 10.71 10.97
CA ASP A 45 -9.97 10.33 10.78
C ASP A 45 -10.35 10.31 9.28
N GLU A 46 -9.81 11.23 8.50
CA GLU A 46 -10.05 11.31 7.05
C GLU A 46 -9.28 10.23 6.27
N LEU A 47 -8.13 9.80 6.78
CA LEU A 47 -7.32 8.70 6.22
C LEU A 47 -7.74 7.32 6.75
N THR A 48 -8.69 7.27 7.69
CA THR A 48 -9.25 6.01 8.18
C THR A 48 -10.31 5.53 7.20
N VAL A 49 -10.02 4.42 6.54
CA VAL A 49 -11.00 3.73 5.70
C VAL A 49 -12.08 3.17 6.63
N SER A 50 -13.35 3.37 6.27
CA SER A 50 -14.50 2.78 6.95
C SER A 50 -15.10 1.63 6.12
N ARG A 51 -16.03 0.87 6.70
CA ARG A 51 -16.76 -0.17 5.95
C ARG A 51 -17.63 0.42 4.83
N ALA A 52 -18.20 1.60 5.05
CA ALA A 52 -19.02 2.28 4.05
C ALA A 52 -18.18 2.70 2.83
N ASP A 53 -16.91 3.06 3.03
CA ASP A 53 -16.00 3.41 1.94
C ASP A 53 -15.69 2.19 1.05
N LEU A 54 -15.74 0.98 1.60
CA LEU A 54 -15.56 -0.24 0.81
C LEU A 54 -16.74 -0.53 -0.11
N GLU A 55 -17.95 -0.12 0.27
CA GLU A 55 -19.19 -0.33 -0.50
C GLU A 55 -19.27 0.60 -1.73
N LEU A 56 -18.55 1.72 -1.73
CA LEU A 56 -18.56 2.70 -2.81
C LEU A 56 -17.76 2.26 -4.05
N ALA A 57 -16.62 1.57 -3.86
CA ALA A 57 -15.83 0.79 -4.85
C ALA A 57 -14.34 0.74 -4.44
N ALA A 58 -14.01 -0.03 -3.41
CA ALA A 58 -12.61 -0.23 -3.00
C ALA A 58 -12.00 -1.50 -3.61
N PHE A 59 -10.82 -1.34 -4.21
CA PHE A 59 -10.03 -2.45 -4.76
C PHE A 59 -8.65 -2.53 -4.10
N VAL A 60 -8.17 -3.75 -3.88
CA VAL A 60 -6.88 -4.06 -3.29
C VAL A 60 -6.02 -4.73 -4.34
N ALA A 61 -4.82 -4.20 -4.53
CA ALA A 61 -3.76 -4.84 -5.28
C ALA A 61 -2.87 -5.62 -4.31
N GLU A 62 -2.71 -6.92 -4.53
CA GLU A 62 -1.91 -7.79 -3.67
C GLU A 62 -0.67 -8.26 -4.41
N SER A 63 0.51 -7.76 -4.02
CA SER A 63 1.78 -8.22 -4.55
C SER A 63 2.40 -9.24 -3.62
N GLU A 64 2.73 -10.44 -4.11
CA GLU A 64 3.70 -11.29 -3.44
C GLU A 64 5.05 -10.57 -3.49
N ASP A 65 5.55 -10.12 -2.34
CA ASP A 65 6.82 -9.40 -2.27
C ASP A 65 7.93 -10.30 -2.79
N ARG A 66 8.34 -10.03 -4.02
CA ARG A 66 9.44 -10.73 -4.68
C ARG A 66 10.71 -9.88 -4.64
N SER A 67 10.88 -9.09 -3.58
CA SER A 67 12.10 -8.37 -3.26
C SER A 67 13.19 -9.31 -2.71
N ALA A 68 13.49 -10.39 -3.44
CA ALA A 68 14.77 -11.07 -3.38
C ALA A 68 15.59 -10.72 -4.63
N HIS A 69 15.62 -9.45 -4.99
CA HIS A 69 16.62 -8.94 -5.93
C HIS A 69 17.96 -8.95 -5.20
N ARG A 70 18.72 -10.02 -5.43
CA ARG A 70 20.13 -10.14 -5.10
C ARG A 70 20.87 -8.91 -5.65
N CYS A 71 21.03 -7.88 -4.82
CA CYS A 71 22.00 -6.82 -5.04
C CYS A 71 23.38 -7.45 -4.82
N GLY A 72 23.86 -8.12 -5.86
CA GLY A 72 25.21 -8.66 -5.93
C GLY A 72 26.00 -7.90 -6.96
N THR A 73 26.23 -6.61 -6.75
CA THR A 73 27.41 -5.98 -7.33
C THR A 73 28.59 -6.71 -6.71
N ARG A 74 29.22 -7.61 -7.46
CA ARG A 74 30.59 -8.02 -7.14
C ARG A 74 31.44 -6.77 -7.32
N CYS A 75 31.60 -6.00 -6.25
CA CYS A 75 32.71 -5.08 -6.09
C CYS A 75 33.95 -5.94 -5.85
N VAL A 76 34.69 -6.26 -6.91
CA VAL A 76 36.16 -6.35 -6.93
C VAL A 76 36.65 -5.92 -8.30
#